data_AF-A0A9X3CXK5-F1
#
_entry.id   AF-A0A9X3CXK5-F1
#
_cell.length_a   1.000
_cell.length_b   1.000
_cell.length_c   1.000
_cell.angle_alpha   90.00
_cell.angle_beta   90.00
_cell.angle_gamma   90.00
#
_symmetry.space_group_name_H-M   'P 1'
#
loop_
_entity.id
_entity.type
_entity.pdbx_description
1 polymer ?
#
loop_
_entity_poly.entity_id
_entity_poly.type
_entity_poly.pdbx_seq_one_letter_code
_entity_poly.pdbx_strand_id
1 'polypeptide(L)'
;MKSIRNFTFLALLLSVSLYSCKDRESSTSEENEADQYIAEVKDEYAPDSRVALFDIEARQEGDVYVLKGESNMPEAVSTLKQKLDAQKIAYNDSIALLPSADLEGKTEGVVKISVANLRSKPTHSAELVTQATMGMPVKVYKKDGGWYYIQTPEGYLAWVDYGGITPMTPQELSEWKATEKLIYLHTAGSSYEKPNEDSQVISDLVAGNVLELVGENRGFYEVKYPNEKTAFVKKEEAQAYEQWLTTLEPTGENLIATARDMMGVPYLWGGTSPKGVDCSGYTKTIFFLNGMVLPRDASQQIVAGQEIDSVKNFENLKAGDLLYFGRKATDTTSERIIHVGMWIGDNKFIHSMGEVHISNFDTTATDFDEYNYNRYLRTKRVLGTNDEKIIYLAQSDLFTEDNTDFKK
;
A
#
# COMPACT_ATOMS: atom_id res chain seq x y z
N MET A 1 50.35 49.60 30.16
CA MET A 1 49.66 48.73 29.17
C MET A 1 48.24 49.27 29.01
N LYS A 2 47.94 50.03 27.95
CA LYS A 2 47.23 49.62 26.72
C LYS A 2 45.97 48.79 27.03
N SER A 3 44.75 49.08 26.59
CA SER A 3 44.19 50.12 25.73
C SER A 3 42.66 50.07 25.89
N ILE A 4 42.03 51.23 25.90
CA ILE A 4 40.58 51.45 25.80
C ILE A 4 40.06 50.93 24.45
N ARG A 5 38.82 50.41 24.43
CA ARG A 5 37.95 50.56 23.24
C ARG A 5 36.46 50.42 23.58
N ASN A 6 35.79 51.56 23.55
CA ASN A 6 34.35 51.72 23.37
C ASN A 6 33.91 51.09 22.04
N PHE A 7 32.76 50.41 22.03
CA PHE A 7 32.03 50.13 20.80
C PHE A 7 30.70 50.87 20.81
N THR A 8 30.65 51.88 19.96
CA THR A 8 29.53 52.78 19.69
C THR A 8 28.48 52.05 18.86
N PHE A 9 27.22 52.09 19.29
CA PHE A 9 26.05 51.71 18.49
C PHE A 9 25.91 52.68 17.32
N LEU A 10 26.04 52.20 16.09
CA LEU A 10 25.79 52.96 14.87
C LEU A 10 24.31 52.82 14.51
N ALA A 11 23.54 53.89 14.68
CA ALA A 11 22.18 54.02 14.18
C ALA A 11 22.19 54.09 12.64
N LEU A 12 21.60 53.09 11.98
CA LEU A 12 21.41 53.11 10.53
C LEU A 12 20.07 53.81 10.22
N LEU A 13 20.15 54.93 9.52
CA LEU A 13 19.01 55.65 8.93
C LEU A 13 18.30 54.77 7.90
N LEU A 14 17.02 54.47 8.13
CA LEU A 14 16.12 53.93 7.10
C LEU A 14 15.57 55.10 6.26
N SER A 15 16.09 55.27 5.05
CA SER A 15 15.55 56.19 4.05
C SER A 15 14.27 55.61 3.45
N VAL A 16 13.16 56.33 3.62
CA VAL A 16 11.89 56.08 2.94
C VAL A 16 12.02 56.52 1.49
N SER A 17 11.98 55.56 0.57
CA SER A 17 11.90 55.80 -0.88
C SER A 17 10.50 55.44 -1.36
N LEU A 18 9.65 56.46 -1.48
CA LEU A 18 8.39 56.37 -2.22
C LEU A 18 8.72 56.29 -3.72
N TYR A 19 8.49 55.14 -4.34
CA TYR A 19 8.43 55.02 -5.80
C TYR A 19 7.13 54.35 -6.23
N SER A 20 6.24 55.21 -6.73
CA SER A 20 5.30 55.06 -7.85
C SER A 20 4.84 53.65 -8.22
N CYS A 21 3.52 53.45 -8.10
CA CYS A 21 2.77 52.48 -8.88
C CYS A 21 3.19 52.53 -10.35
N LYS A 22 3.67 51.40 -10.86
CA LYS A 22 3.68 51.07 -12.26
C LYS A 22 3.06 49.69 -12.33
N ASP A 23 1.91 49.62 -12.99
CA ASP A 23 1.11 48.41 -13.15
C ASP A 23 2.02 47.24 -13.54
N ARG A 24 2.13 46.30 -12.61
CA ARG A 24 2.69 45.00 -12.92
C ARG A 24 1.52 44.25 -13.52
N GLU A 25 1.44 44.26 -14.85
CA GLU A 25 0.65 43.29 -15.60
C GLU A 25 0.86 41.94 -14.93
N SER A 26 -0.22 41.40 -14.36
CA SER A 26 -0.26 39.98 -14.07
C SER A 26 -0.09 39.31 -15.42
N SER A 27 1.06 38.69 -15.65
CA SER A 27 1.17 37.64 -16.65
C SER A 27 0.16 36.57 -16.21
N THR A 28 -1.05 36.66 -16.71
CA THR A 28 -1.90 35.49 -16.91
C THR A 28 -1.02 34.54 -17.70
N SER A 29 -0.51 33.50 -17.05
CA SER A 29 -0.10 32.31 -17.81
C SER A 29 -1.31 31.99 -18.68
N GLU A 30 -1.18 32.07 -20.00
CA GLU A 30 -2.20 31.53 -20.89
C GLU A 30 -2.49 30.12 -20.38
N GLU A 31 -3.74 29.86 -19.97
CA GLU A 31 -4.15 28.54 -19.54
C GLU A 31 -3.84 27.59 -20.68
N ASN A 32 -2.95 26.63 -20.43
CA ASN A 32 -2.54 25.66 -21.41
C ASN A 32 -3.77 24.81 -21.78
N GLU A 33 -4.22 24.92 -23.02
CA GLU A 33 -5.47 24.29 -23.47
C GLU A 33 -5.45 22.76 -23.35
N ALA A 34 -4.27 22.15 -23.32
CA ALA A 34 -4.11 20.71 -23.12
C ALA A 34 -4.28 20.28 -21.65
N ASP A 35 -4.03 21.18 -20.69
CA ASP A 35 -4.09 20.86 -19.25
C ASP A 35 -5.51 20.45 -18.82
N GLN A 36 -6.55 21.04 -19.42
CA GLN A 36 -7.94 20.65 -19.14
C GLN A 36 -8.20 19.18 -19.52
N TYR A 37 -7.69 18.72 -20.68
CA TYR A 37 -7.91 17.36 -21.16
C TYR A 37 -7.05 16.35 -20.40
N ILE A 38 -5.84 16.75 -20.00
CA ILE A 38 -5.01 15.97 -19.09
C ILE A 38 -5.74 15.78 -17.76
N ALA A 39 -6.31 16.84 -17.19
CA ALA A 39 -7.08 16.77 -15.94
C ALA A 39 -8.32 15.89 -16.07
N GLU A 40 -9.12 16.04 -17.12
CA GLU A 40 -10.29 15.18 -17.37
C GLU A 40 -9.92 13.69 -17.45
N VAL A 41 -8.87 13.36 -18.22
CA VAL A 41 -8.42 11.97 -18.35
C VAL A 41 -7.85 11.45 -17.04
N LYS A 42 -7.13 12.28 -16.29
CA LYS A 42 -6.61 11.91 -14.97
C LYS A 42 -7.76 11.61 -14.00
N ASP A 43 -8.80 12.43 -13.97
CA ASP A 43 -9.96 12.22 -13.11
C ASP A 43 -10.75 10.96 -13.48
N GLU A 44 -10.81 10.62 -14.77
CA GLU A 44 -11.50 9.43 -15.26
C GLU A 44 -10.71 8.13 -15.02
N TYR A 45 -9.41 8.11 -15.31
CA TYR A 45 -8.60 6.88 -15.34
C TYR A 45 -7.65 6.72 -14.16
N ALA A 46 -7.22 7.82 -13.53
CA ALA A 46 -6.24 7.79 -12.44
C ALA A 46 -6.61 8.77 -11.30
N PRO A 47 -7.83 8.69 -10.73
CA PRO A 47 -8.26 9.57 -9.65
C PRO A 47 -7.48 9.36 -8.36
N ASP A 48 -6.81 8.21 -8.20
CA ASP A 48 -5.93 7.90 -7.07
C ASP A 48 -4.54 7.49 -7.58
N SER A 49 -3.57 8.40 -7.44
CA SER A 49 -2.19 8.20 -7.89
C SER A 49 -1.44 7.09 -7.15
N ARG A 50 -1.99 6.58 -6.03
CA ARG A 50 -1.41 5.45 -5.31
C ARG A 50 -1.67 4.13 -6.01
N VAL A 51 -2.63 4.05 -6.94
CA VAL A 51 -2.97 2.80 -7.65
C VAL A 51 -2.89 2.90 -9.17
N ALA A 52 -2.94 4.12 -9.72
CA ALA A 52 -2.80 4.36 -11.16
C ALA A 52 -1.81 5.51 -11.42
N LEU A 53 -0.86 5.31 -12.33
CA LEU A 53 0.11 6.32 -12.73
C LEU A 53 -0.33 6.96 -14.05
N PHE A 54 -0.68 8.23 -13.96
CA PHE A 54 -0.89 9.13 -15.10
C PHE A 54 -0.32 10.50 -14.71
N ASP A 55 0.98 10.66 -14.94
CA ASP A 55 1.73 11.87 -14.61
C ASP A 55 2.25 12.47 -15.91
N ILE A 56 1.38 13.25 -16.57
CA ILE A 56 1.64 13.85 -17.87
C ILE A 56 1.46 15.35 -17.73
N GLU A 57 2.42 16.10 -18.28
CA GLU A 57 2.38 17.54 -18.39
C GLU A 57 2.44 17.91 -19.87
N ALA A 58 1.74 19.00 -20.23
CA ALA A 58 1.89 19.62 -21.53
C ALA A 58 2.76 20.87 -21.40
N ARG A 59 3.71 21.05 -22.31
CA ARG A 59 4.46 22.30 -22.44
C ARG A 59 4.27 22.88 -23.83
N GLN A 60 3.81 24.11 -23.90
CA GLN A 60 3.65 24.80 -25.18
C GLN A 60 5.02 25.22 -25.76
N GLU A 61 5.27 24.87 -27.01
CA GLU A 61 6.45 25.25 -27.80
C GLU A 61 6.00 25.80 -29.15
N GLY A 62 5.67 27.11 -29.20
CA GLY A 62 5.04 27.73 -30.37
C GLY A 62 3.58 27.31 -30.50
N ASP A 63 3.18 26.83 -31.68
CA ASP A 63 1.81 26.38 -31.97
C ASP A 63 1.60 24.88 -31.65
N VAL A 64 2.58 24.23 -31.02
CA VAL A 64 2.56 22.78 -30.73
C VAL A 64 2.83 22.54 -29.25
N TYR A 65 2.11 21.60 -28.64
CA TYR A 65 2.37 21.13 -27.28
C TYR A 65 3.34 19.95 -27.27
N VAL A 66 4.26 19.90 -26.32
CA VAL A 66 5.03 18.70 -26.01
C VAL A 66 4.39 18.01 -24.82
N LEU A 67 3.82 16.82 -25.03
CA LEU A 67 3.31 15.98 -23.96
C LEU A 67 4.46 15.17 -23.38
N LYS A 68 4.76 15.34 -22.10
CA LYS A 68 5.88 14.68 -21.44
C LYS A 68 5.45 14.14 -20.09
N GLY A 69 6.01 13.00 -19.70
CA GLY A 69 5.73 12.36 -18.43
C GLY A 69 5.69 10.86 -18.58
N GLU A 70 4.95 10.20 -17.72
CA GLU A 70 4.87 8.74 -17.68
C GLU A 70 3.47 8.25 -17.30
N SER A 71 3.13 7.06 -17.79
CA SER A 71 1.89 6.39 -17.40
C SER A 71 2.01 4.88 -17.48
N ASN A 72 1.37 4.17 -16.55
CA ASN A 72 1.14 2.71 -16.64
C ASN A 72 -0.23 2.37 -17.27
N MET A 73 -0.92 3.34 -17.85
CA MET A 73 -2.29 3.24 -18.38
C MET A 73 -2.31 3.56 -19.89
N PRO A 74 -2.05 2.58 -20.79
CA PRO A 74 -2.08 2.80 -22.23
C PRO A 74 -3.43 3.36 -22.74
N GLU A 75 -4.53 2.92 -22.14
CA GLU A 75 -5.89 3.36 -22.49
C GLU A 75 -6.08 4.85 -22.17
N ALA A 76 -5.60 5.33 -21.02
CA ALA A 76 -5.69 6.74 -20.63
C ALA A 76 -4.89 7.64 -21.59
N VAL A 77 -3.67 7.21 -21.95
CA VAL A 77 -2.84 7.93 -22.93
C VAL A 77 -3.51 7.97 -24.31
N SER A 78 -4.14 6.87 -24.73
CA SER A 78 -4.90 6.82 -25.98
C SER A 78 -6.09 7.78 -25.95
N THR A 79 -6.86 7.81 -24.85
CA THR A 79 -7.99 8.72 -24.67
C THR A 79 -7.56 10.18 -24.68
N LEU A 80 -6.46 10.54 -24.02
CA LEU A 80 -5.92 11.90 -24.06
C LEU A 80 -5.61 12.33 -25.49
N LYS A 81 -4.91 11.50 -26.26
CA LYS A 81 -4.56 11.78 -27.65
C LYS A 81 -5.80 11.98 -28.52
N GLN A 82 -6.80 11.11 -28.37
CA GLN A 82 -8.07 11.24 -29.09
C GLN A 82 -8.82 12.53 -28.77
N LYS A 83 -8.83 12.95 -27.49
CA LYS A 83 -9.42 14.24 -27.07
C LYS A 83 -8.70 15.43 -27.71
N LEU A 84 -7.36 15.45 -27.69
CA LEU A 84 -6.56 16.52 -28.30
C LEU A 84 -6.75 16.58 -29.83
N ASP A 85 -6.74 15.43 -30.50
CA ASP A 85 -6.96 15.32 -31.94
C ASP A 85 -8.35 15.83 -32.35
N ALA A 86 -9.39 15.52 -31.56
CA ALA A 86 -10.75 15.99 -31.81
C ALA A 86 -10.88 17.52 -31.77
N GLN A 87 -10.04 18.18 -30.98
CA GLN A 87 -9.97 19.63 -30.85
C GLN A 87 -8.96 20.27 -31.79
N LYS A 88 -8.27 19.46 -32.60
CA LYS A 88 -7.21 19.88 -33.52
C LYS A 88 -6.05 20.57 -32.81
N ILE A 89 -5.78 20.17 -31.56
CA ILE A 89 -4.63 20.65 -30.79
C ILE A 89 -3.41 19.89 -31.28
N ALA A 90 -2.41 20.59 -31.83
CA ALA A 90 -1.19 19.97 -32.31
C ALA A 90 -0.27 19.59 -31.13
N TYR A 91 0.26 18.37 -31.13
CA TYR A 91 1.19 17.93 -30.10
C TYR A 91 2.30 17.01 -30.63
N ASN A 92 3.43 17.01 -29.92
CA ASN A 92 4.49 16.03 -30.00
C ASN A 92 4.39 15.10 -28.78
N ASP A 93 4.33 13.80 -29.04
CA ASP A 93 4.26 12.77 -27.99
C ASP A 93 5.66 12.41 -27.49
N SER A 94 5.91 12.63 -26.19
CA SER A 94 7.09 12.20 -25.45
C SER A 94 6.70 11.53 -24.13
N ILE A 95 5.53 10.91 -24.08
CA ILE A 95 5.02 10.17 -22.92
C ILE A 95 5.72 8.81 -22.84
N ALA A 96 6.29 8.48 -21.67
CA ALA A 96 6.85 7.17 -21.39
C ALA A 96 5.75 6.22 -20.88
N LEU A 97 5.33 5.29 -21.75
CA LEU A 97 4.46 4.19 -21.31
C LEU A 97 5.27 3.14 -20.55
N LEU A 98 4.77 2.75 -19.39
CA LEU A 98 5.35 1.70 -18.54
C LEU A 98 4.61 0.36 -18.78
N PRO A 99 5.28 -0.80 -18.61
CA PRO A 99 6.65 -0.96 -18.13
C PRO A 99 7.74 -0.45 -19.07
N SER A 100 8.83 0.07 -18.50
CA SER A 100 9.96 0.62 -19.24
C SER A 100 10.78 -0.47 -19.93
N ALA A 101 11.28 -0.19 -21.13
CA ALA A 101 12.07 -1.13 -21.92
C ALA A 101 13.42 -1.51 -21.27
N ASP A 102 13.94 -0.68 -20.37
CA ASP A 102 15.18 -0.91 -19.63
C ASP A 102 15.07 -2.02 -18.56
N LEU A 103 13.88 -2.58 -18.36
CA LEU A 103 13.64 -3.78 -17.55
C LEU A 103 14.02 -5.08 -18.28
N GLU A 104 14.31 -5.04 -19.58
CA GLU A 104 14.70 -6.22 -20.36
C GLU A 104 13.67 -7.37 -20.27
N GLY A 105 12.38 -7.02 -20.23
CA GLY A 105 11.26 -7.95 -20.10
C GLY A 105 10.93 -8.37 -18.67
N LYS A 106 11.73 -7.97 -17.66
CA LYS A 106 11.50 -8.24 -16.24
C LYS A 106 10.44 -7.31 -15.64
N THR A 107 9.22 -7.52 -16.10
CA THR A 107 8.03 -6.72 -15.78
C THR A 107 7.23 -7.29 -14.62
N GLU A 108 7.70 -8.40 -14.05
CA GLU A 108 7.14 -9.07 -12.88
C GLU A 108 8.22 -9.24 -11.80
N GLY A 109 7.85 -9.72 -10.63
CA GLY A 109 8.79 -10.08 -9.59
C GLY A 109 8.13 -10.70 -8.37
N VAL A 110 8.96 -11.21 -7.47
CA VAL A 110 8.51 -11.80 -6.20
C VAL A 110 9.32 -11.21 -5.05
N VAL A 111 8.65 -10.86 -3.95
CA VAL A 111 9.30 -10.38 -2.73
C VAL A 111 10.17 -11.49 -2.13
N LYS A 112 11.46 -11.23 -1.89
CA LYS A 112 12.46 -12.25 -1.53
C LYS A 112 12.98 -12.19 -0.09
N ILE A 113 12.48 -11.25 0.71
CA ILE A 113 12.78 -11.08 2.14
C ILE A 113 11.49 -11.13 2.96
N SER A 114 11.57 -11.39 4.26
CA SER A 114 10.40 -11.61 5.12
C SER A 114 9.38 -10.48 5.02
N VAL A 115 9.85 -9.23 5.06
CA VAL A 115 9.06 -8.02 4.90
C VAL A 115 9.86 -6.97 4.13
N ALA A 116 9.43 -6.67 2.91
CA ALA A 116 10.00 -5.60 2.09
C ALA A 116 9.33 -4.25 2.40
N ASN A 117 10.14 -3.21 2.54
CA ASN A 117 9.69 -1.84 2.80
C ASN A 117 9.47 -1.10 1.47
N LEU A 118 8.25 -0.63 1.23
CA LEU A 118 7.87 0.08 0.01
C LEU A 118 7.73 1.58 0.31
N ARG A 119 8.42 2.41 -0.46
CA ARG A 119 8.59 3.84 -0.19
C ARG A 119 7.99 4.74 -1.27
N SER A 120 7.67 5.97 -0.90
CA SER A 120 7.11 6.96 -1.83
C SER A 120 8.10 7.43 -2.91
N LYS A 121 9.41 7.31 -2.67
CA LYS A 121 10.48 7.71 -3.60
C LYS A 121 11.64 6.71 -3.53
N PRO A 122 12.51 6.64 -4.55
CA PRO A 122 13.64 5.70 -4.61
C PRO A 122 14.82 6.13 -3.70
N THR A 123 14.56 6.31 -2.41
CA THR A 123 15.58 6.64 -1.41
C THR A 123 15.18 6.16 -0.02
N HIS A 124 16.14 5.76 0.80
CA HIS A 124 15.87 5.23 2.13
C HIS A 124 15.25 6.26 3.10
N SER A 125 15.44 7.57 2.84
CA SER A 125 14.83 8.64 3.64
C SER A 125 13.39 8.95 3.27
N ALA A 126 12.89 8.38 2.17
CA ALA A 126 11.50 8.56 1.75
C ALA A 126 10.55 7.86 2.71
N GLU A 127 9.33 8.38 2.79
CA GLU A 127 8.26 7.82 3.60
C GLU A 127 8.05 6.32 3.29
N LEU A 128 7.90 5.51 4.34
CA LEU A 128 7.40 4.15 4.24
C LEU A 128 5.89 4.23 4.00
N VAL A 129 5.44 3.84 2.81
CA VAL A 129 4.03 3.93 2.41
C VAL A 129 3.29 2.60 2.57
N THR A 130 3.99 1.48 2.41
CA THR A 130 3.44 0.14 2.64
C THR A 130 4.56 -0.88 2.84
N GLN A 131 4.21 -2.15 3.07
CA GLN A 131 5.13 -3.27 3.01
C GLN A 131 4.55 -4.40 2.15
N ALA A 132 5.40 -5.35 1.76
CA ALA A 132 4.98 -6.60 1.13
C ALA A 132 5.75 -7.77 1.75
N THR A 133 5.10 -8.92 1.93
CA THR A 133 5.67 -10.11 2.56
C THR A 133 6.31 -11.03 1.54
N MET A 134 7.26 -11.86 1.98
CA MET A 134 7.95 -12.84 1.12
C MET A 134 6.96 -13.69 0.32
N GLY A 135 7.30 -13.95 -0.94
CA GLY A 135 6.48 -14.75 -1.86
C GLY A 135 5.40 -13.95 -2.57
N MET A 136 5.11 -12.72 -2.13
CA MET A 136 4.13 -11.86 -2.80
C MET A 136 4.58 -11.54 -4.23
N PRO A 137 3.77 -11.84 -5.26
CA PRO A 137 4.05 -11.40 -6.62
C PRO A 137 3.79 -9.91 -6.76
N VAL A 138 4.58 -9.23 -7.60
CA VAL A 138 4.48 -7.79 -7.87
C VAL A 138 4.74 -7.52 -9.35
N LYS A 139 4.13 -6.46 -9.90
CA LYS A 139 4.45 -5.92 -11.22
C LYS A 139 5.61 -4.96 -11.07
N VAL A 140 6.48 -4.89 -12.07
CA VAL A 140 7.65 -3.99 -12.11
C VAL A 140 7.50 -3.06 -13.31
N TYR A 141 7.42 -1.76 -13.05
CA TYR A 141 7.15 -0.76 -14.08
C TYR A 141 8.40 -0.01 -14.56
N LYS A 142 9.36 0.27 -13.67
CA LYS A 142 10.63 0.92 -14.02
C LYS A 142 11.66 0.73 -12.91
N LYS A 143 12.89 1.13 -13.18
CA LYS A 143 13.97 1.19 -12.19
C LYS A 143 14.64 2.57 -12.15
N ASP A 144 15.18 2.92 -11.00
CA ASP A 144 16.04 4.09 -10.81
C ASP A 144 17.19 3.71 -9.87
N GLY A 145 18.38 3.54 -10.45
CA GLY A 145 19.53 2.99 -9.75
C GLY A 145 19.22 1.61 -9.14
N GLY A 146 19.33 1.51 -7.81
CA GLY A 146 19.03 0.29 -7.05
C GLY A 146 17.56 0.13 -6.63
N TRP A 147 16.63 0.91 -7.19
CA TRP A 147 15.23 0.87 -6.81
C TRP A 147 14.34 0.45 -7.97
N TYR A 148 13.26 -0.25 -7.66
CA TYR A 148 12.21 -0.67 -8.59
C TYR A 148 10.90 0.00 -8.22
N TYR A 149 10.22 0.59 -9.20
CA TYR A 149 8.85 1.04 -9.05
C TYR A 149 7.92 -0.13 -9.36
N ILE A 150 7.17 -0.56 -8.34
CA ILE A 150 6.38 -1.78 -8.37
C ILE A 150 4.92 -1.53 -8.03
N GLN A 151 4.08 -2.50 -8.37
CA GLN A 151 2.68 -2.57 -7.94
C GLN A 151 2.45 -3.84 -7.13
N THR A 152 1.82 -3.71 -5.95
CA THR A 152 1.33 -4.86 -5.19
C THR A 152 -0.01 -5.36 -5.73
N PRO A 153 -0.47 -6.58 -5.36
CA PRO A 153 -1.69 -7.15 -5.92
C PRO A 153 -2.96 -6.32 -5.70
N GLU A 154 -3.05 -5.58 -4.60
CA GLU A 154 -4.15 -4.62 -4.36
C GLU A 154 -4.08 -3.34 -5.21
N GLY A 155 -3.12 -3.25 -6.15
CA GLY A 155 -2.93 -2.12 -7.04
C GLY A 155 -1.95 -1.06 -6.54
N TYR A 156 -1.39 -1.17 -5.33
CA TYR A 156 -0.63 -0.08 -4.71
C TYR A 156 0.77 0.10 -5.34
N LEU A 157 1.05 1.32 -5.79
CA LEU A 157 2.28 1.73 -6.45
C LEU A 157 3.30 2.31 -5.45
N ALA A 158 4.52 1.80 -5.46
CA ALA A 158 5.60 2.29 -4.61
C ALA A 158 6.99 1.85 -5.09
N TRP A 159 8.03 2.38 -4.46
CA TRP A 159 9.42 2.02 -4.72
C TRP A 159 9.94 0.99 -3.72
N VAL A 160 10.61 -0.04 -4.21
CA VAL A 160 11.30 -1.05 -3.40
C VAL A 160 12.79 -1.09 -3.76
N ASP A 161 13.65 -1.26 -2.76
CA ASP A 161 15.08 -1.48 -2.96
C ASP A 161 15.35 -2.83 -3.65
N TYR A 162 16.43 -2.95 -4.43
CA TYR A 162 16.82 -4.17 -5.15
C TYR A 162 16.98 -5.40 -4.24
N GLY A 163 17.23 -5.20 -2.94
CA GLY A 163 17.27 -6.24 -1.93
C GLY A 163 15.89 -6.83 -1.58
N GLY A 164 14.80 -6.15 -1.92
CA GLY A 164 13.44 -6.54 -1.56
C GLY A 164 12.77 -7.55 -2.49
N ILE A 165 13.11 -7.56 -3.78
CA ILE A 165 12.46 -8.40 -4.79
C ILE A 165 13.45 -9.17 -5.66
N THR A 166 13.01 -10.28 -6.24
CA THR A 166 13.64 -10.91 -7.41
C THR A 166 12.84 -10.47 -8.65
N PRO A 167 13.36 -9.58 -9.51
CA PRO A 167 12.70 -9.22 -10.77
C PRO A 167 12.72 -10.39 -11.74
N MET A 168 11.58 -10.64 -12.38
CA MET A 168 11.29 -11.81 -13.19
C MET A 168 10.60 -11.39 -14.50
N THR A 169 10.84 -12.16 -15.55
CA THR A 169 9.97 -12.19 -16.73
C THR A 169 8.63 -12.86 -16.38
N PRO A 170 7.56 -12.64 -17.16
CA PRO A 170 6.29 -13.35 -16.95
C PRO A 170 6.44 -14.89 -16.96
N GLN A 171 7.36 -15.42 -17.77
CA GLN A 171 7.66 -16.85 -17.78
C GLN A 171 8.30 -17.32 -16.47
N GLU A 172 9.32 -16.62 -15.97
CA GLU A 172 9.97 -16.95 -14.70
C GLU A 172 8.98 -16.88 -13.52
N LEU A 173 8.05 -15.92 -13.53
CA LEU A 173 6.98 -15.85 -12.53
C LEU A 173 6.03 -17.04 -12.62
N SER A 174 5.62 -17.44 -13.82
CA SER A 174 4.76 -18.61 -14.05
C SER A 174 5.44 -19.90 -13.55
N GLU A 175 6.73 -20.07 -13.86
CA GLU A 175 7.54 -21.18 -13.36
C GLU A 175 7.63 -21.18 -11.82
N TRP A 176 7.82 -20.01 -11.20
CA TRP A 176 7.77 -19.87 -9.75
C TRP A 176 6.40 -20.26 -9.21
N LYS A 177 5.29 -19.76 -9.79
CA LYS A 177 3.92 -20.03 -9.33
C LYS A 177 3.55 -21.51 -9.44
N ALA A 178 4.04 -22.21 -10.46
CA ALA A 178 3.76 -23.62 -10.70
C ALA A 178 4.36 -24.59 -9.66
N THR A 179 5.30 -24.13 -8.81
CA THR A 179 5.85 -24.97 -7.73
C THR A 179 4.85 -25.15 -6.58
N GLU A 180 4.98 -26.22 -5.80
CA GLU A 180 4.24 -26.33 -4.54
C GLU A 180 4.67 -25.21 -3.58
N LYS A 181 3.71 -24.67 -2.81
CA LYS A 181 3.97 -23.55 -1.89
C LYS A 181 3.78 -23.95 -0.43
N LEU A 182 4.58 -23.34 0.44
CA LEU A 182 4.43 -23.36 1.89
C LEU A 182 4.06 -21.97 2.39
N ILE A 183 3.07 -21.86 3.26
CA ILE A 183 2.74 -20.62 3.98
C ILE A 183 3.15 -20.71 5.45
N TYR A 184 3.86 -19.70 5.93
CA TYR A 184 4.19 -19.53 7.35
C TYR A 184 3.03 -18.84 8.09
N LEU A 185 2.65 -19.35 9.27
CA LEU A 185 1.43 -18.95 9.97
C LEU A 185 1.66 -18.26 11.31
N HIS A 186 2.79 -18.52 11.97
CA HIS A 186 3.10 -17.85 13.23
C HIS A 186 3.46 -16.37 13.01
N THR A 187 3.19 -15.52 14.00
CA THR A 187 3.43 -14.07 13.87
C THR A 187 4.89 -13.76 13.52
N ALA A 188 5.84 -14.46 14.15
CA ALA A 188 7.25 -14.40 13.81
C ALA A 188 7.96 -15.72 14.14
N GLY A 189 9.03 -16.01 13.41
CA GLY A 189 9.98 -17.07 13.72
C GLY A 189 11.14 -17.09 12.75
N SER A 190 11.73 -18.27 12.54
CA SER A 190 12.99 -18.43 11.82
C SER A 190 12.97 -19.66 10.90
N SER A 191 13.80 -19.58 9.87
CA SER A 191 14.18 -20.73 9.05
C SER A 191 15.66 -21.08 9.27
N TYR A 192 16.02 -22.33 9.02
CA TYR A 192 17.29 -22.91 9.46
C TYR A 192 18.07 -23.57 8.31
N GLU A 193 19.40 -23.60 8.39
CA GLU A 193 20.27 -24.21 7.37
C GLU A 193 20.10 -25.73 7.32
N LYS A 194 19.79 -26.35 8.47
CA LYS A 194 19.55 -27.79 8.63
C LYS A 194 18.19 -28.00 9.29
N PRO A 195 17.59 -29.20 9.23
CA PRO A 195 16.35 -29.54 9.94
C PRO A 195 16.61 -29.69 11.46
N ASN A 196 17.13 -28.63 12.06
CA ASN A 196 17.53 -28.50 13.45
C ASN A 196 17.58 -27.00 13.82
N GLU A 197 16.89 -26.63 14.89
CA GLU A 197 16.83 -25.25 15.41
C GLU A 197 18.17 -24.73 15.91
N ASP A 198 19.08 -25.61 16.31
CA ASP A 198 20.44 -25.25 16.74
C ASP A 198 21.37 -24.92 15.56
N SER A 199 20.90 -25.10 14.31
CA SER A 199 21.68 -24.76 13.13
C SER A 199 21.60 -23.27 12.78
N GLN A 200 22.43 -22.83 11.83
CA GLN A 200 22.47 -21.43 11.41
C GLN A 200 21.09 -20.98 10.92
N VAL A 201 20.57 -19.88 11.47
CA VAL A 201 19.37 -19.22 10.96
C VAL A 201 19.67 -18.64 9.58
N ILE A 202 18.81 -18.95 8.60
CA ILE A 202 18.90 -18.42 7.23
C ILE A 202 18.21 -17.06 7.12
N SER A 203 17.01 -16.94 7.67
CA SER A 203 16.21 -15.71 7.71
C SER A 203 15.15 -15.81 8.79
N ASP A 204 14.72 -14.66 9.30
CA ASP A 204 13.44 -14.54 9.98
C ASP A 204 12.28 -14.78 9.01
N LEU A 205 11.13 -15.18 9.55
CA LEU A 205 9.85 -15.36 8.87
C LEU A 205 8.74 -14.64 9.64
N VAL A 206 7.67 -14.27 8.95
CA VAL A 206 6.45 -13.71 9.54
C VAL A 206 5.21 -14.34 8.90
N ALA A 207 4.09 -14.31 9.63
CA ALA A 207 2.82 -14.83 9.14
C ALA A 207 2.51 -14.30 7.74
N GLY A 208 2.15 -15.19 6.82
CA GLY A 208 1.85 -14.86 5.44
C GLY A 208 3.07 -14.79 4.51
N ASN A 209 4.26 -15.17 4.98
CA ASN A 209 5.37 -15.49 4.08
C ASN A 209 5.05 -16.77 3.29
N VAL A 210 5.24 -16.73 1.98
CA VAL A 210 5.04 -17.85 1.07
C VAL A 210 6.36 -18.22 0.40
N LEU A 211 6.72 -19.50 0.46
CA LEU A 211 7.96 -20.05 -0.10
C LEU A 211 7.63 -21.25 -1.01
N GLU A 212 8.58 -21.65 -1.84
CA GLU A 212 8.50 -22.94 -2.55
C GLU A 212 8.70 -24.08 -1.53
N LEU A 213 7.80 -25.05 -1.55
CA LEU A 213 7.90 -26.29 -0.81
C LEU A 213 8.65 -27.32 -1.67
N VAL A 214 9.84 -27.71 -1.22
CA VAL A 214 10.72 -28.64 -1.95
C VAL A 214 10.52 -30.08 -1.45
N GLY A 215 10.27 -30.23 -0.16
CA GLY A 215 10.10 -31.54 0.44
C GLY A 215 9.88 -31.49 1.93
N GLU A 216 9.95 -32.67 2.55
CA GLU A 216 9.67 -32.83 3.97
C GLU A 216 10.74 -33.68 4.64
N ASN A 217 11.09 -33.30 5.88
CA ASN A 217 11.87 -34.09 6.80
C ASN A 217 11.12 -34.19 8.14
N ARG A 218 11.60 -35.01 9.07
CA ARG A 218 10.99 -35.18 10.39
C ARG A 218 10.96 -33.84 11.13
N GLY A 219 9.76 -33.29 11.29
CA GLY A 219 9.51 -32.02 12.00
C GLY A 219 9.74 -30.74 11.19
N PHE A 220 10.28 -30.84 9.97
CA PHE A 220 10.59 -29.68 9.13
C PHE A 220 10.09 -29.84 7.69
N TYR A 221 9.70 -28.74 7.08
CA TYR A 221 9.59 -28.57 5.64
C TYR A 221 10.95 -28.10 5.09
N GLU A 222 11.38 -28.67 3.97
CA GLU A 222 12.47 -28.11 3.16
C GLU A 222 11.87 -27.13 2.17
N VAL A 223 12.39 -25.90 2.15
CA VAL A 223 11.85 -24.80 1.35
C VAL A 223 12.93 -24.14 0.51
N LYS A 224 12.49 -23.48 -0.55
CA LYS A 224 13.32 -22.63 -1.39
C LYS A 224 12.74 -21.22 -1.49
N TYR A 225 13.61 -20.24 -1.35
CA TYR A 225 13.28 -18.82 -1.36
C TYR A 225 13.20 -18.32 -2.80
N PRO A 226 12.52 -17.18 -3.05
CA PRO A 226 12.53 -16.51 -4.36
C PRO A 226 13.92 -16.04 -4.84
N ASN A 227 14.95 -16.12 -3.99
CA ASN A 227 16.34 -15.83 -4.32
C ASN A 227 17.21 -17.10 -4.37
N GLU A 228 16.58 -18.26 -4.55
CA GLU A 228 17.20 -19.58 -4.68
C GLU A 228 17.85 -20.15 -3.42
N LYS A 229 17.83 -19.44 -2.29
CA LYS A 229 18.31 -19.99 -1.01
C LYS A 229 17.41 -21.13 -0.54
N THR A 230 17.99 -22.19 -0.03
CA THR A 230 17.27 -23.27 0.63
C THR A 230 17.29 -23.11 2.15
N ALA A 231 16.24 -23.58 2.82
CA ALA A 231 16.16 -23.59 4.28
C ALA A 231 15.21 -24.68 4.77
N PHE A 232 15.14 -24.83 6.09
CA PHE A 232 14.19 -25.68 6.80
C PHE A 232 13.28 -24.84 7.69
N VAL A 233 11.97 -25.10 7.62
CA VAL A 233 10.92 -24.42 8.41
C VAL A 233 10.19 -25.46 9.26
N LYS A 234 9.88 -25.16 10.51
CA LYS A 234 9.18 -26.12 11.37
C LYS A 234 7.77 -26.41 10.85
N LYS A 235 7.36 -27.68 10.90
CA LYS A 235 6.02 -28.09 10.48
C LYS A 235 4.89 -27.54 11.36
N GLU A 236 5.17 -27.22 12.62
CA GLU A 236 4.17 -26.68 13.55
C GLU A 236 3.87 -25.18 13.31
N GLU A 237 4.74 -24.47 12.58
CA GLU A 237 4.63 -23.02 12.35
C GLU A 237 4.13 -22.67 10.94
N ALA A 238 3.95 -23.68 10.08
CA ALA A 238 3.66 -23.52 8.66
C ALA A 238 2.81 -24.68 8.13
N GLN A 239 2.22 -24.51 6.95
CA GLN A 239 1.50 -25.58 6.27
C GLN A 239 1.62 -25.44 4.75
N ALA A 240 1.31 -26.52 4.02
CA ALA A 240 1.18 -26.45 2.56
C ALA A 240 0.10 -25.41 2.19
N TYR A 241 0.43 -24.51 1.27
CA TYR A 241 -0.40 -23.36 0.93
C TYR A 241 -1.77 -23.77 0.35
N GLU A 242 -1.82 -24.77 -0.53
CA GLU A 242 -3.08 -25.29 -1.07
C GLU A 242 -4.00 -25.86 0.02
N GLN A 243 -3.41 -26.52 1.03
CA GLN A 243 -4.16 -27.00 2.19
C GLN A 243 -4.69 -25.83 3.02
N TRP A 244 -3.87 -24.80 3.27
CA TRP A 244 -4.32 -23.58 3.95
C TRP A 244 -5.49 -22.95 3.20
N LEU A 245 -5.34 -22.73 1.89
CA LEU A 245 -6.32 -22.06 1.05
C LEU A 245 -7.67 -22.77 1.03
N THR A 246 -7.66 -24.10 0.90
CA THR A 246 -8.89 -24.93 0.86
C THR A 246 -9.57 -25.10 2.22
N THR A 247 -8.86 -24.82 3.32
CA THR A 247 -9.38 -24.91 4.69
C THR A 247 -9.68 -23.54 5.33
N LEU A 248 -9.54 -22.45 4.57
CA LEU A 248 -9.89 -21.11 5.03
C LEU A 248 -11.39 -21.00 5.36
N GLU A 249 -11.67 -20.56 6.57
CA GLU A 249 -13.02 -20.21 7.02
C GLU A 249 -13.00 -18.74 7.51
N PRO A 250 -13.26 -17.75 6.64
CA PRO A 250 -13.25 -16.35 7.04
C PRO A 250 -14.51 -16.00 7.85
N THR A 251 -14.49 -16.33 9.13
CA THR A 251 -15.52 -15.99 10.12
C THR A 251 -15.11 -14.79 10.97
N GLY A 252 -16.07 -14.14 11.63
CA GLY A 252 -15.77 -13.05 12.55
C GLY A 252 -14.86 -13.52 13.70
N GLU A 253 -15.06 -14.75 14.17
CA GLU A 253 -14.26 -15.39 15.21
C GLU A 253 -12.80 -15.60 14.77
N ASN A 254 -12.58 -16.08 13.54
CA ASN A 254 -11.23 -16.29 13.01
C ASN A 254 -10.50 -14.97 12.77
N LEU A 255 -11.19 -13.94 12.26
CA LEU A 255 -10.61 -12.59 12.17
C LEU A 255 -10.21 -12.05 13.55
N ILE A 256 -11.06 -12.23 14.57
CA ILE A 256 -10.73 -11.82 15.95
C ILE A 256 -9.53 -12.59 16.49
N ALA A 257 -9.44 -13.90 16.24
CA ALA A 257 -8.31 -14.71 16.65
C ALA A 257 -6.99 -14.18 16.05
N THR A 258 -6.95 -14.02 14.72
CA THR A 258 -5.80 -13.43 14.02
C THR A 258 -5.46 -12.02 14.53
N ALA A 259 -6.48 -11.19 14.78
CA ALA A 259 -6.29 -9.85 15.31
C ALA A 259 -5.64 -9.87 16.70
N ARG A 260 -6.04 -10.81 17.56
CA ARG A 260 -5.50 -10.96 18.93
C ARG A 260 -4.09 -11.52 18.97
N ASP A 261 -3.66 -12.32 18.00
CA ASP A 261 -2.28 -12.79 17.91
C ASP A 261 -1.27 -11.65 17.77
N MET A 262 -1.74 -10.48 17.30
CA MET A 262 -0.95 -9.26 17.17
C MET A 262 -1.18 -8.25 18.31
N MET A 263 -1.83 -8.64 19.43
CA MET A 263 -2.05 -7.75 20.58
C MET A 263 -0.72 -7.17 21.08
N GLY A 264 -0.68 -5.84 21.29
CA GLY A 264 0.52 -5.14 21.73
C GLY A 264 1.61 -4.95 20.67
N VAL A 265 1.40 -5.38 19.41
CA VAL A 265 2.34 -5.07 18.32
C VAL A 265 2.42 -3.54 18.17
N PRO A 266 3.62 -2.94 18.18
CA PRO A 266 3.77 -1.49 18.07
C PRO A 266 3.23 -0.92 16.75
N TYR A 267 2.69 0.29 16.82
CA TYR A 267 2.30 1.04 15.64
C TYR A 267 3.52 1.38 14.79
N LEU A 268 3.47 1.06 13.50
CA LEU A 268 4.46 1.45 12.51
C LEU A 268 3.76 2.07 11.30
N TRP A 269 3.98 3.35 11.04
CA TRP A 269 3.47 4.01 9.83
C TRP A 269 3.94 3.28 8.58
N GLY A 270 3.03 2.92 7.69
CA GLY A 270 3.32 2.14 6.50
C GLY A 270 3.45 0.63 6.76
N GLY A 271 3.42 0.18 8.02
CA GLY A 271 3.58 -1.23 8.40
C GLY A 271 2.37 -2.10 8.04
N THR A 272 2.62 -3.28 7.44
CA THR A 272 1.59 -4.26 7.03
C THR A 272 2.01 -5.70 7.32
N SER A 273 2.72 -5.92 8.43
CA SER A 273 3.19 -7.24 8.85
C SER A 273 3.20 -7.37 10.38
N PRO A 274 3.25 -8.58 10.94
CA PRO A 274 3.33 -8.76 12.39
C PRO A 274 4.53 -8.09 13.09
N LYS A 275 5.53 -7.57 12.35
CA LYS A 275 6.65 -6.79 12.92
C LYS A 275 6.24 -5.38 13.36
N GLY A 276 5.13 -4.88 12.86
CA GLY A 276 4.65 -3.52 13.08
C GLY A 276 3.57 -3.17 12.06
N VAL A 277 2.47 -2.60 12.54
CA VAL A 277 1.29 -2.32 11.72
C VAL A 277 0.80 -0.91 11.96
N ASP A 278 0.41 -0.19 10.90
CA ASP A 278 -0.48 0.97 11.07
C ASP A 278 -1.95 0.52 11.10
N CYS A 279 -2.89 1.46 11.23
CA CYS A 279 -4.31 1.14 11.37
C CYS A 279 -4.87 0.30 10.20
N SER A 280 -4.61 0.69 8.97
CA SER A 280 -5.11 -0.01 7.77
C SER A 280 -4.22 -1.17 7.34
N GLY A 281 -2.94 -1.14 7.69
CA GLY A 281 -2.04 -2.25 7.55
C GLY A 281 -2.40 -3.39 8.49
N TYR A 282 -2.86 -3.09 9.70
CA TYR A 282 -3.37 -4.08 10.65
C TYR A 282 -4.60 -4.81 10.10
N THR A 283 -5.60 -4.07 9.62
CA THR A 283 -6.79 -4.70 8.98
C THR A 283 -6.39 -5.47 7.73
N LYS A 284 -5.49 -4.95 6.88
CA LYS A 284 -4.97 -5.68 5.72
C LYS A 284 -4.30 -7.00 6.11
N THR A 285 -3.47 -7.01 7.15
CA THR A 285 -2.79 -8.23 7.63
C THR A 285 -3.79 -9.24 8.19
N ILE A 286 -4.76 -8.81 9.00
CA ILE A 286 -5.82 -9.70 9.53
C ILE A 286 -6.57 -10.39 8.39
N PHE A 287 -7.03 -9.60 7.42
CA PHE A 287 -7.84 -10.11 6.32
C PHE A 287 -7.01 -10.97 5.36
N PHE A 288 -5.74 -10.63 5.10
CA PHE A 288 -4.86 -11.43 4.24
C PHE A 288 -4.64 -12.84 4.81
N LEU A 289 -4.36 -12.94 6.12
CA LEU A 289 -4.21 -14.22 6.81
C LEU A 289 -5.52 -15.01 6.91
N ASN A 290 -6.65 -14.42 6.50
CA ASN A 290 -7.95 -15.04 6.37
C ASN A 290 -8.44 -15.07 4.90
N GLY A 291 -7.52 -14.99 3.92
CA GLY A 291 -7.83 -15.21 2.50
C GLY A 291 -8.34 -14.00 1.72
N MET A 292 -8.22 -12.79 2.25
CA MET A 292 -8.77 -11.57 1.63
C MET A 292 -7.71 -10.46 1.54
N VAL A 293 -7.37 -10.03 0.33
CA VAL A 293 -6.50 -8.87 0.13
C VAL A 293 -7.34 -7.61 0.02
N LEU A 294 -7.21 -6.74 1.02
CA LEU A 294 -7.86 -5.43 1.06
C LEU A 294 -7.02 -4.36 0.35
N PRO A 295 -7.65 -3.26 -0.11
CA PRO A 295 -6.95 -2.03 -0.42
C PRO A 295 -6.06 -1.56 0.75
N ARG A 296 -5.00 -0.82 0.44
CA ARG A 296 -3.95 -0.53 1.43
C ARG A 296 -4.36 0.51 2.46
N ASP A 297 -4.90 1.64 2.03
CA ASP A 297 -5.14 2.77 2.93
C ASP A 297 -6.56 2.78 3.48
N ALA A 298 -6.78 3.29 4.69
CA ALA A 298 -8.12 3.44 5.26
C ALA A 298 -9.08 4.21 4.33
N SER A 299 -8.56 5.20 3.59
CA SER A 299 -9.32 5.95 2.58
C SER A 299 -9.73 5.12 1.35
N GLN A 300 -9.02 4.02 1.07
CA GLN A 300 -9.31 3.09 -0.02
C GLN A 300 -10.15 1.91 0.49
N GLN A 301 -9.91 1.43 1.72
CA GLN A 301 -10.70 0.35 2.32
C GLN A 301 -12.17 0.75 2.52
N ILE A 302 -12.45 2.02 2.84
CA ILE A 302 -13.82 2.50 3.09
C ILE A 302 -14.75 2.40 1.87
N VAL A 303 -14.21 2.35 0.66
CA VAL A 303 -15.01 2.20 -0.57
C VAL A 303 -15.30 0.75 -0.91
N ALA A 304 -14.79 -0.20 -0.12
CA ALA A 304 -15.08 -1.62 -0.23
C ALA A 304 -16.08 -2.08 0.86
N GLY A 305 -16.81 -3.15 0.55
CA GLY A 305 -17.79 -3.77 1.42
C GLY A 305 -19.12 -3.02 1.52
N GLN A 306 -20.04 -3.59 2.29
CA GLN A 306 -21.38 -3.05 2.49
C GLN A 306 -21.40 -2.05 3.65
N GLU A 307 -22.03 -0.88 3.49
CA GLU A 307 -22.28 0.02 4.63
C GLU A 307 -23.32 -0.56 5.58
N ILE A 308 -22.97 -0.64 6.88
CA ILE A 308 -23.83 -1.21 7.93
C ILE A 308 -24.34 -0.12 8.88
N ASP A 309 -23.49 0.85 9.19
CA ASP A 309 -23.82 1.95 10.10
C ASP A 309 -23.07 3.22 9.67
N SER A 310 -23.72 4.37 9.82
CA SER A 310 -23.13 5.70 9.64
C SER A 310 -23.68 6.71 10.66
N VAL A 311 -24.47 6.21 11.63
CA VAL A 311 -25.17 7.03 12.63
C VAL A 311 -24.78 6.70 14.07
N LYS A 312 -23.79 5.81 14.29
CA LYS A 312 -23.29 5.39 15.61
C LYS A 312 -24.32 4.58 16.40
N ASN A 313 -25.13 3.75 15.73
CA ASN A 313 -26.09 2.89 16.41
C ASN A 313 -25.44 1.59 16.90
N PHE A 314 -24.48 1.05 16.15
CA PHE A 314 -23.74 -0.19 16.47
C PHE A 314 -24.57 -1.49 16.63
N GLU A 315 -25.90 -1.45 16.73
CA GLU A 315 -26.77 -2.62 16.95
C GLU A 315 -26.65 -3.71 15.87
N ASN A 316 -26.39 -3.31 14.63
CA ASN A 316 -26.29 -4.24 13.48
C ASN A 316 -24.87 -4.71 13.18
N LEU A 317 -23.88 -4.27 13.97
CA LEU A 317 -22.49 -4.61 13.75
C LEU A 317 -22.25 -6.07 14.12
N LYS A 318 -21.37 -6.72 13.35
CA LYS A 318 -20.92 -8.08 13.56
C LYS A 318 -19.40 -8.10 13.71
N ALA A 319 -18.89 -9.13 14.39
CA ALA A 319 -17.47 -9.39 14.47
C ALA A 319 -16.83 -9.37 13.07
N GLY A 320 -15.75 -8.61 12.91
CA GLY A 320 -15.06 -8.44 11.63
C GLY A 320 -15.48 -7.20 10.82
N ASP A 321 -16.55 -6.49 11.20
CA ASP A 321 -16.90 -5.23 10.53
C ASP A 321 -15.82 -4.17 10.76
N LEU A 322 -15.48 -3.38 9.73
CA LEU A 322 -14.46 -2.34 9.79
C LEU A 322 -15.09 -0.97 10.10
N LEU A 323 -14.65 -0.34 11.18
CA LEU A 323 -15.08 0.99 11.60
C LEU A 323 -14.08 2.03 11.10
N TYR A 324 -14.58 3.09 10.47
CA TYR A 324 -13.78 4.17 9.93
C TYR A 324 -13.99 5.46 10.71
N PHE A 325 -12.88 6.16 10.95
CA PHE A 325 -12.84 7.36 11.76
C PHE A 325 -12.12 8.49 11.05
N GLY A 326 -12.51 9.72 11.34
CA GLY A 326 -11.88 10.89 10.76
C GLY A 326 -12.69 12.17 10.96
N ARG A 327 -12.76 12.99 9.92
CA ARG A 327 -13.48 14.26 9.92
C ARG A 327 -14.60 14.20 8.88
N LYS A 328 -15.83 14.42 9.32
CA LYS A 328 -17.00 14.53 8.42
C LYS A 328 -16.82 15.69 7.44
N ALA A 329 -17.47 15.59 6.28
CA ALA A 329 -17.56 16.72 5.36
C ALA A 329 -18.26 17.91 6.01
N THR A 330 -17.87 19.12 5.60
CA THR A 330 -18.57 20.38 5.88
C THR A 330 -18.83 21.07 4.56
N ASP A 331 -19.59 22.16 4.56
CA ASP A 331 -19.87 22.97 3.36
C ASP A 331 -18.58 23.43 2.64
N THR A 332 -17.45 23.50 3.36
CA THR A 332 -16.17 24.00 2.84
C THR A 332 -15.05 22.97 2.83
N THR A 333 -15.26 21.75 3.33
CA THR A 333 -14.21 20.73 3.40
C THR A 333 -14.72 19.34 3.10
N SER A 334 -13.99 18.60 2.27
CA SER A 334 -14.25 17.18 2.05
C SER A 334 -14.07 16.36 3.33
N GLU A 335 -14.81 15.25 3.38
CA GLU A 335 -14.61 14.20 4.36
C GLU A 335 -13.19 13.66 4.28
N ARG A 336 -12.60 13.36 5.45
CA ARG A 336 -11.25 12.80 5.53
C ARG A 336 -11.26 11.58 6.43
N ILE A 337 -10.88 10.44 5.86
CA ILE A 337 -10.66 9.19 6.59
C ILE A 337 -9.24 9.20 7.14
N ILE A 338 -9.08 8.88 8.42
CA ILE A 338 -7.80 9.03 9.14
C ILE A 338 -7.42 7.74 9.86
N HIS A 339 -8.40 6.93 10.27
CA HIS A 339 -8.15 5.74 11.08
C HIS A 339 -9.19 4.65 10.77
N VAL A 340 -8.82 3.39 10.99
CA VAL A 340 -9.69 2.23 10.87
C VAL A 340 -9.44 1.24 12.01
N GLY A 341 -10.49 0.57 12.46
CA GLY A 341 -10.44 -0.53 13.43
C GLY A 341 -11.45 -1.61 13.09
N MET A 342 -11.41 -2.74 13.78
CA MET A 342 -12.30 -3.87 13.52
C MET A 342 -13.19 -4.16 14.73
N TRP A 343 -14.49 -4.27 14.51
CA TRP A 343 -15.47 -4.61 15.54
C TRP A 343 -15.24 -6.01 16.06
N ILE A 344 -15.29 -6.17 17.39
CA ILE A 344 -15.12 -7.48 18.05
C ILE A 344 -16.31 -7.88 18.93
N GLY A 345 -17.41 -7.11 18.90
CA GLY A 345 -18.59 -7.32 19.75
C GLY A 345 -18.54 -6.51 21.05
N ASP A 346 -19.65 -6.52 21.80
CA ASP A 346 -19.77 -5.93 23.14
C ASP A 346 -19.28 -4.48 23.26
N ASN A 347 -19.66 -3.64 22.30
CA ASN A 347 -19.21 -2.24 22.17
C ASN A 347 -17.70 -2.06 22.03
N LYS A 348 -16.96 -3.11 21.65
CA LYS A 348 -15.50 -3.07 21.54
C LYS A 348 -15.04 -3.21 20.10
N PHE A 349 -13.91 -2.58 19.83
CA PHE A 349 -13.18 -2.71 18.58
C PHE A 349 -11.68 -2.82 18.85
N ILE A 350 -10.97 -3.52 17.97
CA ILE A 350 -9.52 -3.72 18.04
C ILE A 350 -8.85 -2.93 16.92
N HIS A 351 -7.77 -2.22 17.22
CA HIS A 351 -7.08 -1.36 16.25
C HIS A 351 -5.62 -1.11 16.62
N SER A 352 -4.83 -0.63 15.65
CA SER A 352 -3.45 -0.16 15.89
C SER A 352 -3.42 1.37 16.03
N MET A 353 -3.14 1.86 17.23
CA MET A 353 -2.88 3.28 17.52
C MET A 353 -1.93 3.36 18.72
N GLY A 354 -0.66 3.71 18.47
CA GLY A 354 0.43 3.52 19.45
C GLY A 354 0.89 2.06 19.51
N GLU A 355 -0.04 1.15 19.78
CA GLU A 355 0.09 -0.31 19.64
C GLU A 355 -1.27 -0.90 19.26
N VAL A 356 -1.29 -2.20 18.93
CA VAL A 356 -2.53 -2.96 18.78
C VAL A 356 -3.19 -3.12 20.15
N HIS A 357 -4.39 -2.58 20.31
CA HIS A 357 -5.17 -2.69 21.55
C HIS A 357 -6.69 -2.71 21.27
N ILE A 358 -7.45 -2.98 22.33
CA ILE A 358 -8.92 -2.96 22.32
C ILE A 358 -9.40 -1.66 22.95
N SER A 359 -10.34 -1.01 22.29
CA SER A 359 -11.00 0.20 22.74
C SER A 359 -12.51 -0.02 22.89
N ASN A 360 -13.14 0.78 23.75
CA ASN A 360 -14.52 0.56 24.20
C ASN A 360 -15.41 1.76 23.86
N PHE A 361 -16.58 1.50 23.27
CA PHE A 361 -17.62 2.48 22.95
C PHE A 361 -18.81 2.46 23.91
N ASP A 362 -18.77 1.64 24.97
CA ASP A 362 -19.69 1.79 26.09
C ASP A 362 -19.40 3.11 26.83
N THR A 363 -20.28 4.09 26.63
CA THR A 363 -20.20 5.43 27.24
C THR A 363 -20.26 5.43 28.77
N THR A 364 -20.61 4.30 29.39
CA THR A 364 -20.66 4.14 30.85
C THR A 364 -19.40 3.47 31.41
N ALA A 365 -18.55 2.92 30.56
CA ALA A 365 -17.33 2.23 30.96
C ALA A 365 -16.19 3.20 31.32
N THR A 366 -15.33 2.79 32.24
CA THR A 366 -14.18 3.60 32.69
C THR A 366 -13.09 3.73 31.62
N ASP A 367 -13.06 2.81 30.67
CA ASP A 367 -12.14 2.75 29.53
C ASP A 367 -12.79 3.22 28.22
N PHE A 368 -13.85 4.04 28.30
CA PHE A 368 -14.53 4.60 27.14
C PHE A 368 -13.57 5.43 26.26
N ASP A 369 -13.47 5.07 24.98
CA ASP A 369 -12.70 5.78 23.98
C ASP A 369 -13.51 6.93 23.36
N GLU A 370 -13.61 8.02 24.13
CA GLU A 370 -14.30 9.25 23.71
C GLU A 370 -13.69 9.84 22.42
N TYR A 371 -12.38 9.70 22.23
CA TYR A 371 -11.68 10.30 21.11
C TYR A 371 -12.11 9.68 19.77
N ASN A 372 -12.07 8.36 19.64
CA ASN A 372 -12.50 7.68 18.42
C ASN A 372 -14.03 7.70 18.29
N TYR A 373 -14.76 7.59 19.40
CA TYR A 373 -16.23 7.70 19.38
C TYR A 373 -16.69 8.99 18.71
N ASN A 374 -16.08 10.13 19.07
CA ASN A 374 -16.44 11.44 18.50
C ASN A 374 -16.05 11.59 17.02
N ARG A 375 -15.11 10.78 16.54
CA ARG A 375 -14.59 10.81 15.16
C ARG A 375 -15.15 9.71 14.26
N TYR A 376 -16.05 8.87 14.77
CA TYR A 376 -16.68 7.82 13.97
C TYR A 376 -17.42 8.40 12.76
N LEU A 377 -17.17 7.79 11.59
CA LEU A 377 -17.77 8.15 10.32
C LEU A 377 -18.78 7.10 9.86
N ARG A 378 -18.35 5.84 9.74
CA ARG A 378 -19.19 4.71 9.31
C ARG A 378 -18.51 3.36 9.54
N THR A 379 -19.31 2.30 9.41
CA THR A 379 -18.88 0.90 9.46
C THR A 379 -19.16 0.22 8.13
N LYS A 380 -18.18 -0.52 7.61
CA LYS A 380 -18.34 -1.38 6.43
C LYS A 380 -18.16 -2.84 6.80
N ARG A 381 -18.99 -3.71 6.24
CA ARG A 381 -18.86 -5.16 6.32
C ARG A 381 -18.19 -5.69 5.06
N VAL A 382 -17.04 -6.34 5.24
CA VAL A 382 -16.29 -7.01 4.17
C VAL A 382 -16.60 -8.51 4.13
N LEU A 383 -16.79 -9.13 5.29
CA LEU A 383 -17.12 -10.55 5.37
C LEU A 383 -18.47 -10.85 4.70
N GLY A 384 -18.47 -11.88 3.85
CA GLY A 384 -19.67 -12.34 3.15
C GLY A 384 -20.15 -11.41 2.03
N THR A 385 -19.38 -10.38 1.66
CA THR A 385 -19.64 -9.60 0.45
C THR A 385 -18.92 -10.22 -0.76
N ASN A 386 -19.35 -9.85 -1.97
CA ASN A 386 -18.60 -10.07 -3.19
C ASN A 386 -18.27 -8.69 -3.78
N ASP A 387 -17.10 -8.15 -3.42
CA ASP A 387 -16.68 -6.81 -3.83
C ASP A 387 -15.47 -6.90 -4.76
N GLU A 388 -15.60 -6.29 -5.94
CA GLU A 388 -14.55 -6.20 -6.95
C GLU A 388 -13.28 -5.47 -6.47
N LYS A 389 -13.25 -4.85 -5.29
CA LYS A 389 -12.07 -4.20 -4.68
C LYS A 389 -11.32 -5.09 -3.71
N ILE A 390 -11.88 -6.22 -3.30
CA ILE A 390 -11.24 -7.23 -2.42
C ILE A 390 -10.85 -8.49 -3.21
N ILE A 391 -9.58 -8.90 -3.16
CA ILE A 391 -9.16 -10.16 -3.80
C ILE A 391 -9.45 -11.27 -2.80
N TYR A 392 -10.35 -12.18 -3.15
CA TYR A 392 -10.63 -13.38 -2.38
C TYR A 392 -9.72 -14.49 -2.91
N LEU A 393 -8.72 -14.90 -2.13
CA LEU A 393 -7.68 -15.84 -2.59
C LEU A 393 -8.27 -17.19 -3.04
N ALA A 394 -9.35 -17.63 -2.42
CA ALA A 394 -10.07 -18.85 -2.82
C ALA A 394 -10.77 -18.75 -4.20
N GLN A 395 -10.86 -17.54 -4.79
CA GLN A 395 -11.46 -17.27 -6.10
C GLN A 395 -10.44 -16.79 -7.15
N SER A 396 -9.37 -16.15 -6.70
CA SER A 396 -8.28 -15.65 -7.53
C SER A 396 -7.00 -15.80 -6.73
N ASP A 397 -6.28 -16.88 -7.00
CA ASP A 397 -5.08 -17.23 -6.25
C ASP A 397 -3.89 -16.41 -6.74
N LEU A 398 -3.22 -15.72 -5.83
CA LEU A 398 -2.06 -14.92 -6.17
C LEU A 398 -0.78 -15.76 -6.32
N PHE A 399 -0.70 -16.93 -5.68
CA PHE A 399 0.55 -17.64 -5.46
C PHE A 399 0.73 -18.87 -6.35
N THR A 400 -0.36 -19.46 -6.87
CA THR A 400 -0.29 -20.67 -7.72
C THR A 400 -1.02 -20.54 -9.06
N GLU A 401 -2.01 -19.64 -9.22
CA GLU A 401 -2.65 -19.39 -10.51
C GLU A 401 -1.83 -18.44 -11.40
N ASP A 402 -1.78 -18.74 -12.71
CA ASP A 402 -1.11 -17.92 -13.73
C ASP A 402 -1.82 -16.59 -14.03
N ASN A 403 -2.88 -16.23 -13.31
CA ASN A 403 -3.53 -14.95 -13.49
C ASN A 403 -2.63 -13.81 -12.97
N THR A 404 -2.28 -12.87 -13.85
CA THR A 404 -1.46 -11.68 -13.57
C THR A 404 -2.27 -10.38 -13.60
N ASP A 405 -3.60 -10.44 -13.78
CA ASP A 405 -4.45 -9.27 -13.64
C ASP A 405 -4.62 -8.95 -12.15
N PHE A 406 -3.63 -8.24 -11.61
CA PHE A 406 -3.83 -7.39 -10.44
C PHE A 406 -5.01 -6.46 -10.71
N LYS A 407 -5.71 -6.07 -9.65
CA LYS A 407 -6.86 -5.19 -9.79
C LYS A 407 -6.46 -3.92 -10.55
N LYS A 408 -7.18 -3.67 -11.65
CA LYS A 408 -7.11 -2.45 -12.44
C LYS A 408 -7.93 -1.36 -11.79
#